data_AF-A0A7Y5NH45-F1
#
_entry.id   AF-A0A7Y5NH45-F1
#
_cell.length_a   1.000
_cell.length_b   1.000
_cell.length_c   1.000
_cell.angle_alpha   90.00
_cell.angle_beta   90.00
_cell.angle_gamma   90.00
#
_symmetry.space_group_name_H-M   'P 1'
#
loop_
_entity.id
_entity.type
_entity.pdbx_description
1 polymer ?
#
loop_
_entity_poly.entity_id
_entity_poly.type
_entity_poly.pdbx_seq_one_letter_code
_entity_poly.pdbx_strand_id
1 'polypeptide(L)'
;MKRALLAVLGMAVSSLLLTACNKENPTGSEVNLDDQTAASLEKDFGGYTTSDEAPLFNDEDVLSESLEDVDANDAISADEIRMFNPGAGMKGYVLRITWGLLQGDSSAAEVVDWSGNASVNRGVLAVLRTINFEPGAGDRLTFPRQSRKELGFTSQTRPYLDGLLLMIIDKDTSATEGEFTLTLGTNYTRTFRFGELDSLDAVESVGANGHAVSIVSRSKEVREFSGGFLAGRWVRTNEQGGEFYGRWINSAGTNSGSLKGIWGVRRNGNQVFVGKYINSTGQFGGLLRGIWQFNGARNGGWFEGKWFDRALQETGTLQGHFRLGRPNDGKGFFHGRWEKYN
;
A
#
# COMPACT_ATOMS: atom_id res chain seq x y z
N MET A 1 -47.56 4.16 -64.60
CA MET A 1 -47.48 5.29 -65.55
C MET A 1 -48.23 6.48 -64.97
N LYS A 2 -47.62 7.68 -65.00
CA LYS A 2 -48.15 9.04 -64.72
C LYS A 2 -48.47 9.33 -63.24
N ARG A 3 -47.58 9.97 -62.46
CA ARG A 3 -47.24 11.41 -62.36
C ARG A 3 -48.45 12.32 -62.13
N ALA A 4 -48.51 12.99 -60.98
CA ALA A 4 -48.55 14.46 -60.90
C ALA A 4 -48.42 14.96 -59.44
N LEU A 5 -47.46 15.87 -59.29
CA LEU A 5 -47.18 16.76 -58.18
C LEU A 5 -48.23 17.90 -58.20
N LEU A 6 -48.73 18.39 -57.07
CA LEU A 6 -49.05 19.82 -56.91
C LEU A 6 -49.17 20.20 -55.42
N ALA A 7 -48.42 21.23 -55.04
CA ALA A 7 -48.39 21.86 -53.74
C ALA A 7 -49.53 22.88 -53.58
N VAL A 8 -50.08 23.02 -52.36
CA VAL A 8 -50.71 24.26 -51.92
C VAL A 8 -50.28 24.56 -50.48
N LEU A 9 -49.65 25.72 -50.36
CA LEU A 9 -49.21 26.43 -49.16
C LEU A 9 -50.42 27.09 -48.48
N GLY A 10 -50.56 26.97 -47.16
CA GLY A 10 -51.61 27.64 -46.39
C GLY A 10 -51.24 27.81 -44.92
N MET A 11 -50.91 29.04 -44.54
CA MET A 11 -50.55 29.53 -43.20
C MET A 11 -51.51 29.10 -42.08
N ALA A 12 -50.93 28.75 -40.92
CA ALA A 12 -51.52 29.09 -39.62
C ALA A 12 -50.40 29.41 -38.61
N VAL A 13 -50.43 30.66 -38.15
CA VAL A 13 -49.55 31.33 -37.19
C VAL A 13 -50.20 31.27 -35.80
N SER A 14 -49.36 31.31 -34.75
CA SER A 14 -49.68 31.50 -33.32
C SER A 14 -50.26 30.29 -32.60
N SER A 15 -49.59 29.70 -31.60
CA SER A 15 -49.25 30.37 -30.34
C SER A 15 -48.10 29.63 -29.62
N LEU A 16 -46.94 30.27 -29.50
CA LEU A 16 -45.87 29.85 -28.59
C LEU A 16 -46.19 30.39 -27.20
N LEU A 17 -46.65 29.50 -26.31
CA LEU A 17 -46.59 29.73 -24.87
C LEU A 17 -45.12 29.65 -24.44
N LEU A 18 -44.54 30.81 -24.11
CA LEU A 18 -43.31 30.89 -23.35
C LEU A 18 -43.61 30.42 -21.92
N THR A 19 -43.46 29.12 -21.66
CA THR A 19 -43.20 28.63 -20.31
C THR A 19 -41.79 29.06 -19.93
N ALA A 20 -41.69 30.22 -19.28
CA ALA A 20 -40.53 30.60 -18.51
C ALA A 20 -40.39 29.58 -17.36
N CYS A 21 -39.60 28.52 -17.58
CA CYS A 21 -39.05 27.72 -16.51
C CYS A 21 -38.12 28.64 -15.70
N ASN A 22 -38.65 29.22 -14.64
CA ASN A 22 -37.86 29.85 -13.60
C ASN A 22 -37.04 28.72 -12.94
N LYS A 23 -35.80 28.54 -13.40
CA LYS A 23 -34.80 27.72 -12.71
C LYS A 23 -34.41 28.50 -11.46
N GLU A 24 -35.23 28.38 -10.42
CA GLU A 24 -34.75 28.57 -9.06
C GLU A 24 -33.68 27.50 -8.86
N ASN A 25 -32.42 27.89 -8.99
CA ASN A 25 -31.32 27.08 -8.48
C ASN A 25 -31.63 26.91 -6.99
N PRO A 26 -31.87 25.69 -6.48
CA PRO A 26 -31.86 25.52 -5.05
C PRO A 26 -30.49 26.01 -4.61
N THR A 27 -30.47 27.07 -3.81
CA THR A 27 -29.35 27.38 -2.94
C THR A 27 -29.20 26.17 -2.05
N GLY A 28 -28.47 25.16 -2.54
CA GLY A 28 -27.97 24.09 -1.73
C GLY A 28 -27.17 24.79 -0.65
N SER A 29 -27.68 24.74 0.58
CA SER A 29 -26.93 25.14 1.74
C SER A 29 -25.53 24.55 1.58
N GLU A 30 -24.51 25.41 1.50
CA GLU A 30 -23.12 24.95 1.58
C GLU A 30 -23.05 24.12 2.84
N VAL A 31 -23.01 22.80 2.67
CA VAL A 31 -22.94 21.93 3.82
C VAL A 31 -21.54 22.13 4.36
N ASN A 32 -21.46 22.72 5.55
CA ASN A 32 -20.20 22.93 6.21
C ASN A 32 -19.55 21.56 6.42
N LEU A 33 -18.54 21.25 5.59
CA LEU A 33 -17.83 19.96 5.58
C LEU A 33 -17.20 19.68 6.95
N ASP A 34 -16.93 20.73 7.73
CA ASP A 34 -16.42 20.66 9.10
C ASP A 34 -17.41 19.94 10.03
N ASP A 35 -18.71 20.21 9.90
CA ASP A 35 -19.74 19.62 10.75
C ASP A 35 -20.00 18.15 10.39
N GLN A 36 -19.83 17.75 9.13
CA GLN A 36 -20.10 16.38 8.71
C GLN A 36 -19.03 15.39 9.18
N THR A 37 -17.74 15.73 9.07
CA THR A 37 -16.67 14.85 9.56
C THR A 37 -16.75 14.72 11.07
N ALA A 38 -16.91 15.85 11.78
CA ALA A 38 -17.08 15.86 13.22
C ALA A 38 -18.30 15.01 13.64
N ALA A 39 -19.46 15.20 13.01
CA ALA A 39 -20.65 14.41 13.31
C ALA A 39 -20.48 12.91 12.98
N SER A 40 -19.69 12.57 11.96
CA SER A 40 -19.40 11.18 11.63
C SER A 40 -18.48 10.52 12.64
N LEU A 41 -17.44 11.22 13.14
CA LEU A 41 -16.54 10.71 14.18
C LEU A 41 -17.24 10.40 15.52
N GLU A 42 -18.38 11.04 15.78
CA GLU A 42 -19.24 10.78 16.94
C GLU A 42 -20.15 9.55 16.75
N LYS A 43 -20.35 9.06 15.53
CA LYS A 43 -21.10 7.82 15.27
C LYS A 43 -20.23 6.60 15.55
N ASP A 44 -20.88 5.49 15.92
CA ASP A 44 -20.21 4.20 15.95
C ASP A 44 -19.62 3.87 14.58
N PHE A 45 -18.34 3.53 14.58
CA PHE A 45 -17.53 3.27 13.40
C PHE A 45 -17.68 4.34 12.30
N GLY A 46 -17.86 5.62 12.63
CA GLY A 46 -17.93 6.65 11.60
C GLY A 46 -19.19 6.62 10.73
N GLY A 47 -20.18 5.78 11.07
CA GLY A 47 -21.31 5.47 10.20
C GLY A 47 -21.04 4.34 9.18
N TYR A 48 -19.85 3.72 9.18
CA TYR A 48 -19.61 2.50 8.41
C TYR A 48 -20.43 1.33 8.98
N THR A 49 -20.93 0.48 8.08
CA THR A 49 -21.73 -0.70 8.43
C THR A 49 -21.03 -1.98 8.00
N THR A 50 -21.57 -3.12 8.43
CA THR A 50 -21.07 -4.45 8.07
C THR A 50 -21.59 -4.97 6.73
N SER A 51 -22.27 -4.14 5.92
CA SER A 51 -22.69 -4.51 4.57
C SER A 51 -21.48 -4.65 3.64
N ASP A 52 -21.63 -5.37 2.54
CA ASP A 52 -20.63 -5.35 1.48
C ASP A 52 -20.65 -3.99 0.77
N GLU A 53 -19.58 -3.69 0.04
CA GLU A 53 -19.41 -2.47 -0.75
C GLU A 53 -19.16 -2.83 -2.22
N ALA A 54 -19.21 -1.84 -3.10
CA ALA A 54 -18.61 -2.00 -4.41
C ALA A 54 -17.10 -2.27 -4.27
N PRO A 55 -16.48 -3.04 -5.18
CA PRO A 55 -15.03 -3.19 -5.23
C PRO A 55 -14.33 -1.83 -5.09
N LEU A 56 -13.33 -1.77 -4.21
CA LEU A 56 -12.55 -0.56 -3.95
C LEU A 56 -13.39 0.66 -3.52
N PHE A 57 -14.54 0.44 -2.90
CA PHE A 57 -15.49 1.49 -2.51
C PHE A 57 -15.99 2.34 -3.67
N ASN A 58 -15.93 1.83 -4.91
CA ASN A 58 -16.25 2.57 -6.14
C ASN A 58 -15.42 3.85 -6.30
N ASP A 59 -14.16 3.82 -5.88
CA ASP A 59 -13.27 4.99 -5.79
C ASP A 59 -12.06 4.79 -6.73
N GLU A 60 -12.05 5.50 -7.86
CA GLU A 60 -11.00 5.37 -8.89
C GLU A 60 -9.64 5.86 -8.42
N ASP A 61 -9.60 6.77 -7.44
CA ASP A 61 -8.34 7.21 -6.86
C ASP A 61 -7.69 6.09 -6.05
N VAL A 62 -8.49 5.21 -5.44
CA VAL A 62 -8.00 3.99 -4.75
C VAL A 62 -7.46 2.96 -5.76
N LEU A 63 -8.02 2.92 -6.98
CA LEU A 63 -7.57 2.04 -8.07
C LEU A 63 -6.15 2.38 -8.52
N SER A 64 -5.88 3.66 -8.81
CA SER A 64 -4.58 4.09 -9.38
C SER A 64 -3.40 3.83 -8.44
N GLU A 65 -3.62 3.89 -7.12
CA GLU A 65 -2.58 3.70 -6.09
C GLU A 65 -2.36 2.22 -5.71
N SER A 66 -3.27 1.33 -6.07
CA SER A 66 -3.16 -0.10 -5.75
C SER A 66 -2.14 -0.86 -6.62
N LEU A 67 -1.65 -0.23 -7.70
CA LEU A 67 -0.86 -0.85 -8.77
C LEU A 67 0.66 -0.81 -8.56
N GLU A 68 1.17 -0.09 -7.54
CA GLU A 68 2.62 0.11 -7.37
C GLU A 68 3.39 -1.11 -6.84
N ASP A 69 2.70 -2.09 -6.24
CA ASP A 69 3.30 -3.37 -5.85
C ASP A 69 2.79 -4.48 -6.75
N VAL A 70 3.61 -4.86 -7.73
CA VAL A 70 3.33 -6.02 -8.58
C VAL A 70 3.87 -7.25 -7.87
N ASP A 71 3.00 -8.25 -7.64
CA ASP A 71 3.44 -9.55 -7.16
C ASP A 71 4.48 -10.11 -8.15
N ALA A 72 5.65 -10.47 -7.65
CA ALA A 72 6.63 -11.16 -8.46
C ALA A 72 6.02 -12.51 -8.86
N ASN A 73 5.75 -12.72 -10.15
CA ASN A 73 5.26 -14.00 -10.67
C ASN A 73 6.37 -15.07 -10.64
N ASP A 74 6.93 -15.34 -9.46
CA ASP A 74 7.93 -16.36 -9.21
C ASP A 74 7.24 -17.64 -8.74
N ALA A 75 7.13 -18.61 -9.65
CA ALA A 75 6.54 -19.92 -9.37
C ALA A 75 7.23 -20.64 -8.19
N ILE A 76 8.55 -20.45 -8.01
CA ILE A 76 9.29 -21.05 -6.89
C ILE A 76 8.83 -20.42 -5.56
N SER A 77 8.60 -19.11 -5.54
CA SER A 77 8.16 -18.39 -4.36
C SER A 77 6.75 -18.81 -3.96
N ALA A 78 5.82 -18.94 -4.91
CA ALA A 78 4.44 -19.35 -4.62
C ALA A 78 4.36 -20.75 -3.98
N ASP A 79 5.10 -21.73 -4.51
CA ASP A 79 5.06 -23.10 -3.99
C ASP A 79 5.78 -23.24 -2.65
N GLU A 80 6.94 -22.61 -2.46
CA GLU A 80 7.69 -22.69 -1.21
C GLU A 80 7.02 -21.90 -0.07
N ILE A 81 6.41 -20.75 -0.37
CA ILE A 81 5.63 -19.97 0.59
C ILE A 81 4.33 -20.73 0.96
N ARG A 82 3.71 -21.46 0.03
CA ARG A 82 2.54 -22.30 0.33
C ARG A 82 2.88 -23.58 1.10
N MET A 83 4.05 -24.17 0.83
CA MET A 83 4.58 -25.31 1.56
C MET A 83 5.23 -24.92 2.90
N PHE A 84 5.27 -23.63 3.20
CA PHE A 84 5.73 -23.09 4.46
C PHE A 84 4.70 -23.43 5.55
N ASN A 85 4.84 -24.62 6.11
CA ASN A 85 4.14 -25.00 7.31
C ASN A 85 4.99 -24.50 8.49
N PRO A 86 4.52 -23.53 9.30
CA PRO A 86 5.25 -22.95 10.43
C PRO A 86 5.39 -23.98 11.58
N GLY A 87 6.12 -25.06 11.32
CA GLY A 87 6.54 -26.04 12.31
C GLY A 87 7.79 -25.58 13.05
N ALA A 88 7.98 -26.13 14.25
CA ALA A 88 9.05 -25.74 15.18
C ALA A 88 10.44 -25.80 14.54
N GLY A 89 11.16 -24.66 14.55
CA GLY A 89 12.59 -24.58 14.27
C GLY A 89 13.01 -23.90 12.96
N MET A 90 12.07 -23.43 12.13
CA MET A 90 12.43 -22.66 10.92
C MET A 90 12.60 -21.18 11.23
N LYS A 91 13.65 -20.57 10.66
CA LYS A 91 13.91 -19.12 10.75
C LYS A 91 13.70 -18.49 9.39
N GLY A 92 12.86 -17.45 9.35
CA GLY A 92 12.61 -16.66 8.15
C GLY A 92 13.23 -15.29 8.29
N TYR A 93 13.86 -14.79 7.23
CA TYR A 93 14.37 -13.42 7.16
C TYR A 93 13.60 -12.67 6.10
N VAL A 94 13.01 -11.54 6.44
CA VAL A 94 12.33 -10.67 5.47
C VAL A 94 13.22 -9.45 5.26
N LEU A 95 13.59 -9.19 4.01
CA LEU A 95 14.50 -8.13 3.63
C LEU A 95 13.79 -7.19 2.67
N ARG A 96 13.69 -5.91 3.03
CA ARG A 96 13.34 -4.83 2.09
C ARG A 96 14.63 -4.17 1.66
N ILE A 97 14.88 -4.21 0.36
CA ILE A 97 16.09 -3.68 -0.26
C ILE A 97 15.64 -2.64 -1.28
N THR A 98 16.14 -1.42 -1.17
CA THR A 98 15.88 -0.35 -2.15
C THR A 98 17.16 0.33 -2.55
N TRP A 99 17.28 0.72 -3.81
CA TRP A 99 18.48 1.34 -4.38
C TRP A 99 18.12 2.47 -5.34
N GLY A 100 19.07 3.38 -5.57
CA GLY A 100 18.88 4.57 -6.39
C GLY A 100 18.95 5.85 -5.56
N LEU A 101 18.18 6.87 -5.96
CA LEU A 101 18.09 8.14 -5.23
C LEU A 101 16.99 8.03 -4.18
N LEU A 102 17.34 7.61 -2.96
CA LEU A 102 16.35 7.28 -1.92
C LEU A 102 15.47 8.48 -1.49
N GLN A 103 15.96 9.71 -1.66
CA GLN A 103 15.19 10.93 -1.39
C GLN A 103 14.36 11.41 -2.60
N GLY A 104 14.62 10.84 -3.78
CA GLY A 104 14.17 11.35 -5.07
C GLY A 104 14.86 12.66 -5.45
N ASP A 105 15.29 12.79 -6.70
CA ASP A 105 15.74 14.07 -7.25
C ASP A 105 15.26 14.20 -8.68
N SER A 106 14.12 14.87 -8.88
CA SER A 106 13.51 15.06 -10.20
C SER A 106 14.40 15.76 -11.23
N SER A 107 15.52 16.35 -10.82
CA SER A 107 16.51 16.94 -11.74
C SER A 107 17.53 15.94 -12.27
N ALA A 108 17.64 14.75 -11.67
CA ALA A 108 18.52 13.69 -12.11
C ALA A 108 18.04 13.09 -13.45
N ALA A 109 18.80 13.34 -14.51
CA ALA A 109 18.51 12.86 -15.87
C ALA A 109 19.28 11.58 -16.26
N GLU A 110 20.32 11.25 -15.50
CA GLU A 110 21.18 10.10 -15.75
C GLU A 110 20.45 8.79 -15.41
N VAL A 111 20.51 7.81 -16.31
CA VAL A 111 20.08 6.43 -16.00
C VAL A 111 21.21 5.75 -15.28
N VAL A 112 20.91 5.15 -14.13
CA VAL A 112 21.86 4.27 -13.44
C VAL A 112 21.38 2.84 -13.55
N ASP A 113 22.25 1.97 -14.07
CA ASP A 113 22.01 0.54 -14.16
C ASP A 113 22.38 -0.15 -12.84
N TRP A 114 21.38 -0.78 -12.23
CA TRP A 114 21.49 -1.55 -10.98
C TRP A 114 21.29 -3.04 -11.20
N SER A 115 21.27 -3.49 -12.46
CA SER A 115 21.14 -4.90 -12.82
C SER A 115 22.13 -5.75 -12.03
N GLY A 116 21.65 -6.88 -11.52
CA GLY A 116 22.37 -7.56 -10.46
C GLY A 116 21.81 -8.92 -10.10
N ASN A 117 22.28 -9.42 -8.96
CA ASN A 117 21.82 -10.68 -8.40
C ASN A 117 21.75 -10.63 -6.87
N ALA A 118 20.82 -11.41 -6.33
CA ALA A 118 20.74 -11.74 -4.92
C ALA A 118 20.89 -13.26 -4.76
N SER A 119 21.67 -13.71 -3.79
CA SER A 119 21.90 -15.14 -3.56
C SER A 119 22.04 -15.50 -2.09
N VAL A 120 21.80 -16.78 -1.78
CA VAL A 120 22.02 -17.36 -0.45
C VAL A 120 22.88 -18.62 -0.54
N ASN A 121 23.77 -18.85 0.43
CA ASN A 121 24.56 -20.09 0.45
C ASN A 121 23.72 -21.30 0.92
N ARG A 122 22.67 -21.08 1.72
CA ARG A 122 21.73 -22.08 2.24
C ARG A 122 20.30 -21.54 2.33
N GLY A 123 19.35 -22.45 2.51
CA GLY A 123 17.92 -22.12 2.49
C GLY A 123 17.38 -21.86 1.09
N VAL A 124 16.25 -21.15 1.04
CA VAL A 124 15.55 -20.73 -0.19
C VAL A 124 15.43 -19.22 -0.20
N LEU A 125 15.75 -18.60 -1.33
CA LEU A 125 15.50 -17.18 -1.57
C LEU A 125 14.22 -17.04 -2.39
N ALA A 126 13.23 -16.36 -1.83
CA ALA A 126 11.95 -16.06 -2.46
C ALA A 126 11.81 -14.56 -2.71
N VAL A 127 11.16 -14.20 -3.81
CA VAL A 127 10.79 -12.82 -4.12
C VAL A 127 9.34 -12.64 -3.73
N LEU A 128 9.08 -11.73 -2.81
CA LEU A 128 7.73 -11.37 -2.42
C LEU A 128 7.19 -10.29 -3.37
N ARG A 129 7.98 -9.24 -3.63
CA ARG A 129 7.58 -8.07 -4.44
C ARG A 129 8.75 -7.42 -5.16
N THR A 130 8.46 -6.83 -6.31
CA THR A 130 9.27 -5.77 -6.90
C THR A 130 8.73 -4.41 -6.46
N ILE A 131 9.62 -3.45 -6.21
CA ILE A 131 9.27 -2.08 -5.79
C ILE A 131 9.68 -1.16 -6.94
N ASN A 132 8.72 -0.43 -7.50
CA ASN A 132 8.93 0.55 -8.58
C ASN A 132 9.58 0.04 -9.87
N PHE A 133 9.63 -1.28 -10.11
CA PHE A 133 10.10 -1.78 -11.40
C PHE A 133 9.19 -1.27 -12.53
N GLU A 134 9.80 -0.76 -13.59
CA GLU A 134 9.13 -0.25 -14.80
C GLU A 134 9.34 -1.22 -15.98
N PRO A 135 8.42 -2.17 -16.24
CA PRO A 135 8.60 -3.15 -17.32
C PRO A 135 8.77 -2.52 -18.71
N GLY A 136 8.16 -1.35 -18.93
CA GLY A 136 8.31 -0.57 -20.16
C GLY A 136 9.70 0.05 -20.34
N ALA A 137 10.43 0.28 -19.25
CA ALA A 137 11.82 0.75 -19.26
C ALA A 137 12.83 -0.42 -19.32
N GLY A 138 12.36 -1.65 -19.08
CA GLY A 138 13.16 -2.87 -19.18
C GLY A 138 13.41 -3.57 -17.84
N ASP A 139 12.88 -3.05 -16.74
CA ASP A 139 13.05 -3.63 -15.41
C ASP A 139 12.30 -4.95 -15.29
N ARG A 140 12.99 -5.98 -14.82
CA ARG A 140 12.42 -7.32 -14.72
C ARG A 140 13.28 -8.23 -13.85
N LEU A 141 12.64 -9.21 -13.26
CA LEU A 141 13.32 -10.37 -12.71
C LEU A 141 13.76 -11.31 -13.84
N THR A 142 14.92 -11.95 -13.68
CA THR A 142 15.45 -12.92 -14.64
C THR A 142 14.81 -14.28 -14.41
N PHE A 143 13.96 -14.69 -15.33
CA PHE A 143 13.29 -16.00 -15.32
C PHE A 143 13.60 -16.82 -16.60
N PRO A 144 13.53 -18.16 -16.52
CA PRO A 144 13.36 -18.97 -15.30
C PRO A 144 14.62 -18.93 -14.42
N ARG A 145 14.43 -19.08 -13.11
CA ARG A 145 15.56 -19.15 -12.15
C ARG A 145 16.30 -20.46 -12.34
N GLN A 146 17.63 -20.40 -12.37
CA GLN A 146 18.49 -21.60 -12.44
C GLN A 146 18.55 -22.34 -11.08
N SER A 147 18.35 -21.61 -9.98
CA SER A 147 18.45 -22.12 -8.62
C SER A 147 17.47 -21.40 -7.69
N ARG A 148 16.95 -22.13 -6.68
CA ARG A 148 16.13 -21.55 -5.59
C ARG A 148 16.96 -20.65 -4.66
N LYS A 149 18.28 -20.68 -4.79
CA LYS A 149 19.23 -19.90 -4.00
C LYS A 149 19.64 -18.59 -4.65
N GLU A 150 19.28 -18.37 -5.91
CA GLU A 150 19.77 -17.23 -6.69
C GLU A 150 18.61 -16.52 -7.40
N LEU A 151 18.69 -15.21 -7.48
CA LEU A 151 17.75 -14.34 -8.16
C LEU A 151 18.53 -13.31 -8.97
N GLY A 152 18.44 -13.38 -10.30
CA GLY A 152 18.92 -12.30 -11.17
C GLY A 152 17.82 -11.29 -11.44
N PHE A 153 18.19 -10.04 -11.71
CA PHE A 153 17.26 -8.99 -12.12
C PHE A 153 17.96 -7.91 -12.95
N THR A 154 17.16 -7.22 -13.76
CA THR A 154 17.50 -5.98 -14.48
C THR A 154 16.72 -4.85 -13.85
N SER A 155 17.40 -3.75 -13.50
CA SER A 155 16.79 -2.55 -12.92
C SER A 155 17.57 -1.32 -13.35
N GLN A 156 16.85 -0.30 -13.80
CA GLN A 156 17.39 0.99 -14.23
C GLN A 156 16.61 2.12 -13.58
N THR A 157 17.25 2.87 -12.71
CA THR A 157 16.57 3.98 -12.01
C THR A 157 16.73 5.30 -12.75
N ARG A 158 15.64 6.07 -12.83
CA ARG A 158 15.59 7.50 -13.16
C ARG A 158 14.57 8.19 -12.26
N PRO A 159 14.73 9.48 -11.97
CA PRO A 159 15.24 10.09 -10.71
C PRO A 159 14.88 9.46 -9.34
N TYR A 160 14.28 8.28 -9.30
CA TYR A 160 13.74 7.67 -8.09
C TYR A 160 14.57 6.47 -7.63
N LEU A 161 13.89 5.51 -7.00
CA LEU A 161 14.45 4.29 -6.46
C LEU A 161 13.64 3.10 -6.97
N ASP A 162 14.33 1.97 -7.05
CA ASP A 162 13.74 0.65 -7.23
C ASP A 162 14.00 -0.19 -5.98
N GLY A 163 13.44 -1.40 -5.96
CA GLY A 163 13.77 -2.34 -4.92
C GLY A 163 13.12 -3.71 -5.02
N LEU A 164 13.42 -4.53 -4.02
CA LEU A 164 12.86 -5.85 -3.84
C LEU A 164 12.44 -6.04 -2.39
N LEU A 165 11.32 -6.74 -2.21
CA LEU A 165 10.99 -7.38 -0.95
C LEU A 165 11.27 -8.87 -1.09
N LEU A 166 12.26 -9.35 -0.35
CA LEU A 166 12.74 -10.72 -0.39
C LEU A 166 12.41 -11.45 0.92
N MET A 167 12.32 -12.77 0.82
CA MET A 167 12.26 -13.67 1.96
C MET A 167 13.32 -14.75 1.83
N ILE A 168 14.09 -14.97 2.88
CA ILE A 168 14.97 -16.12 3.02
C ILE A 168 14.31 -17.09 3.98
N ILE A 169 14.12 -18.33 3.53
CA ILE A 169 13.60 -19.40 4.35
C ILE A 169 14.74 -20.35 4.66
N ASP A 170 15.14 -20.39 5.92
CA ASP A 170 16.21 -21.25 6.39
C ASP A 170 15.62 -22.53 7.01
N LYS A 171 15.67 -23.62 6.23
CA LYS A 171 15.28 -24.97 6.65
C LYS A 171 16.46 -25.81 7.12
N ASP A 172 17.67 -25.28 7.00
CA ASP A 172 18.90 -26.01 7.30
C ASP A 172 19.17 -25.93 8.81
N THR A 173 19.20 -27.06 9.51
CA THR A 173 19.50 -27.11 10.94
C THR A 173 20.98 -27.32 11.23
N SER A 174 21.83 -27.34 10.19
CA SER A 174 23.28 -27.46 10.35
C SER A 174 23.88 -26.25 11.07
N ALA A 175 25.03 -26.47 11.71
CA ALA A 175 25.78 -25.44 12.42
C ALA A 175 26.50 -24.44 11.49
N THR A 176 26.44 -24.63 10.17
CA THR A 176 27.08 -23.74 9.20
C THR A 176 26.31 -22.43 9.11
N GLU A 177 26.98 -21.29 9.35
CA GLU A 177 26.34 -19.96 9.26
C GLU A 177 25.82 -19.70 7.84
N GLY A 178 24.56 -19.25 7.75
CA GLY A 178 23.95 -18.85 6.49
C GLY A 178 24.43 -17.46 6.06
N GLU A 179 24.51 -17.25 4.75
CA GLU A 179 24.95 -15.99 4.14
C GLU A 179 23.98 -15.58 3.03
N PHE A 180 23.71 -14.28 2.95
CA PHE A 180 22.99 -13.60 1.89
C PHE A 180 23.94 -12.64 1.17
N THR A 181 24.05 -12.75 -0.14
CA THR A 181 24.87 -11.85 -0.96
C THR A 181 23.98 -11.05 -1.92
N LEU A 182 24.15 -9.73 -1.94
CA LEU A 182 23.52 -8.82 -2.88
C LEU A 182 24.59 -8.17 -3.74
N THR A 183 24.40 -8.21 -5.05
CA THR A 183 25.21 -7.50 -6.04
C THR A 183 24.30 -6.60 -6.87
N LEU A 184 24.67 -5.33 -7.00
CA LEU A 184 23.96 -4.33 -7.79
C LEU A 184 24.95 -3.59 -8.70
N GLY A 185 24.77 -3.74 -10.01
CA GLY A 185 25.70 -3.22 -11.01
C GLY A 185 27.14 -3.70 -10.77
N THR A 186 28.11 -2.84 -11.10
CA THR A 186 29.55 -3.10 -10.86
C THR A 186 30.06 -2.51 -9.54
N ASN A 187 29.26 -1.68 -8.87
CA ASN A 187 29.75 -0.76 -7.84
C ASN A 187 29.33 -1.16 -6.42
N TYR A 188 28.49 -2.17 -6.27
CA TYR A 188 28.01 -2.60 -4.96
C TYR A 188 27.88 -4.12 -4.88
N THR A 189 28.64 -4.71 -3.97
CA THR A 189 28.48 -6.11 -3.55
C THR A 189 28.60 -6.17 -2.04
N ARG A 190 27.61 -6.80 -1.38
CA ARG A 190 27.63 -7.03 0.06
C ARG A 190 27.17 -8.44 0.39
N THR A 191 27.84 -9.05 1.36
CA THR A 191 27.47 -10.33 1.95
C THR A 191 27.17 -10.11 3.42
N PHE A 192 26.01 -10.60 3.87
CA PHE A 192 25.53 -10.55 5.24
C PHE A 192 25.37 -11.97 5.76
N ARG A 193 25.83 -12.22 6.97
CA ARG A 193 25.49 -13.44 7.71
C ARG A 193 24.04 -13.37 8.16
N PHE A 194 23.41 -14.53 8.29
CA PHE A 194 22.02 -14.62 8.73
C PHE A 194 21.81 -14.02 10.13
N GLY A 195 22.79 -14.17 11.04
CA GLY A 195 22.76 -13.47 12.33
C GLY A 195 22.73 -11.94 12.21
N GLU A 196 23.33 -11.35 11.17
CA GLU A 196 23.28 -9.90 10.93
C GLU A 196 21.90 -9.46 10.42
N LEU A 197 21.19 -10.34 9.72
CA LEU A 197 19.87 -10.06 9.18
C LEU A 197 18.75 -10.04 10.24
N ASP A 198 19.05 -10.40 11.48
CA ASP A 198 18.07 -10.42 12.57
C ASP A 198 17.45 -9.04 12.84
N SER A 199 18.24 -7.98 12.66
CA SER A 199 17.83 -6.60 12.90
C SER A 199 18.63 -5.61 12.06
N LEU A 200 18.95 -5.96 10.80
CA LEU A 200 19.72 -5.08 9.94
C LEU A 200 18.91 -3.82 9.59
N ASP A 201 19.53 -2.67 9.80
CA ASP A 201 19.07 -1.38 9.29
C ASP A 201 20.31 -0.65 8.78
N ALA A 202 20.50 -0.64 7.46
CA ALA A 202 21.67 -0.09 6.81
C ALA A 202 21.28 0.82 5.66
N VAL A 203 22.00 1.92 5.52
CA VAL A 203 21.99 2.78 4.34
C VAL A 203 23.43 3.05 3.93
N GLU A 204 23.80 2.61 2.73
CA GLU A 204 25.15 2.71 2.22
C GLU A 204 25.17 3.57 0.94
N SER A 205 26.00 4.63 0.93
CA SER A 205 26.19 5.44 -0.28
C SER A 205 26.94 4.67 -1.35
N VAL A 206 26.52 4.82 -2.61
CA VAL A 206 27.13 4.16 -3.77
C VAL A 206 27.55 5.24 -4.78
N GLY A 207 28.86 5.41 -4.96
CA GLY A 207 29.41 6.42 -5.87
C GLY A 207 29.28 7.87 -5.36
N ALA A 208 29.39 8.83 -6.27
CA ALA A 208 29.54 10.26 -5.95
C ALA A 208 28.25 11.10 -6.05
N ASN A 209 27.14 10.53 -6.53
CA ASN A 209 25.94 11.28 -6.95
C ASN A 209 24.74 11.12 -6.01
N GLY A 210 24.97 10.85 -4.72
CA GLY A 210 23.88 10.73 -3.74
C GLY A 210 23.04 9.44 -3.84
N HIS A 211 23.40 8.52 -4.74
CA HIS A 211 22.80 7.20 -4.77
C HIS A 211 23.17 6.41 -3.50
N ALA A 212 22.22 5.61 -3.04
CA ALA A 212 22.42 4.74 -1.90
C ALA A 212 21.64 3.44 -2.03
N VAL A 213 22.07 2.44 -1.28
CA VAL A 213 21.35 1.19 -1.07
C VAL A 213 20.88 1.18 0.38
N SER A 214 19.58 1.02 0.58
CA SER A 214 18.99 0.81 1.90
C SER A 214 18.55 -0.64 2.04
N ILE A 215 18.95 -1.26 3.14
CA ILE A 215 18.58 -2.64 3.49
C ILE A 215 18.02 -2.61 4.89
N VAL A 216 16.75 -3.01 4.99
CA VAL A 216 16.10 -3.24 6.28
C VAL A 216 15.68 -4.69 6.34
N SER A 217 16.15 -5.41 7.34
CA SER A 217 15.74 -6.79 7.56
C SER A 217 15.32 -7.05 9.00
N ARG A 218 14.53 -8.10 9.13
CA ARG A 218 14.18 -8.67 10.42
C ARG A 218 14.11 -10.17 10.28
N SER A 219 14.55 -10.88 11.30
CA SER A 219 14.21 -12.29 11.43
C SER A 219 12.89 -12.47 12.14
N LYS A 220 12.26 -13.60 11.82
CA LYS A 220 11.05 -14.04 12.45
C LYS A 220 11.22 -15.53 12.71
N GLU A 221 11.09 -15.92 13.99
CA GLU A 221 10.71 -17.30 14.28
C GLU A 221 9.39 -17.53 13.57
N VAL A 222 9.40 -18.51 12.68
CA VAL A 222 8.25 -18.80 11.86
C VAL A 222 7.22 -19.52 12.73
N ARG A 223 6.43 -18.73 13.47
CA ARG A 223 5.19 -19.15 14.11
C ARG A 223 4.02 -18.78 13.21
N GLU A 224 2.90 -19.48 13.33
CA GLU A 224 1.64 -19.04 12.73
C GLU A 224 1.40 -17.58 13.12
N PHE A 225 1.59 -16.68 12.18
CA PHE A 225 1.34 -15.28 12.38
C PHE A 225 -0.07 -15.02 11.89
N SER A 226 -1.00 -14.99 12.85
CA SER A 226 -2.38 -14.59 12.70
C SER A 226 -2.46 -13.07 12.42
N GLY A 227 -1.72 -12.52 11.45
CA GLY A 227 -1.56 -11.08 11.30
C GLY A 227 -1.21 -10.65 9.88
N GLY A 228 -1.02 -9.35 9.68
CA GLY A 228 -0.60 -8.79 8.41
C GLY A 228 -0.19 -7.32 8.53
N PHE A 229 -0.21 -6.62 7.41
CA PHE A 229 0.17 -5.21 7.33
C PHE A 229 -1.00 -4.36 6.85
N LEU A 230 -0.88 -3.06 7.08
CA LEU A 230 -1.73 -2.07 6.45
C LEU A 230 -0.88 -0.87 6.05
N ALA A 231 -1.17 -0.30 4.89
CA ALA A 231 -0.40 0.80 4.33
C ALA A 231 -1.33 1.69 3.50
N GLY A 232 -1.11 3.00 3.53
CA GLY A 232 -1.95 3.91 2.78
C GLY A 232 -1.62 5.37 2.98
N ARG A 233 -2.56 6.23 2.58
CA ARG A 233 -2.47 7.68 2.67
C ARG A 233 -3.61 8.25 3.49
N TRP A 234 -3.40 9.46 3.98
CA TRP A 234 -4.46 10.24 4.58
C TRP A 234 -4.45 11.64 3.96
N VAL A 235 -5.63 12.23 3.90
CA VAL A 235 -5.87 13.58 3.40
C VAL A 235 -6.72 14.31 4.42
N ARG A 236 -6.22 15.44 4.89
CA ARG A 236 -6.96 16.40 5.71
C ARG A 236 -8.02 17.05 4.84
N THR A 237 -9.29 16.90 5.22
CA THR A 237 -10.41 17.52 4.51
C THR A 237 -10.89 18.80 5.20
N ASN A 238 -10.58 18.97 6.48
CA ASN A 238 -10.90 20.17 7.26
C ASN A 238 -9.96 20.38 8.46
N GLU A 239 -10.24 21.38 9.29
CA GLU A 239 -9.40 21.67 10.45
C GLU A 239 -9.36 20.54 11.49
N GLN A 240 -10.45 19.78 11.61
CA GLN A 240 -10.66 18.80 12.67
C GLN A 240 -10.25 17.37 12.27
N GLY A 241 -10.01 17.11 10.99
CA GLY A 241 -9.72 15.77 10.52
C GLY A 241 -9.68 15.61 9.02
N GLY A 242 -9.86 14.37 8.60
CA GLY A 242 -9.70 13.96 7.23
C GLY A 242 -10.13 12.54 6.96
N GLU A 243 -9.80 12.09 5.76
CA GLU A 243 -10.05 10.75 5.27
C GLU A 243 -8.73 9.99 5.15
N PHE A 244 -8.81 8.66 5.21
CA PHE A 244 -7.69 7.80 4.93
C PHE A 244 -8.10 6.64 4.04
N TYR A 245 -7.15 6.21 3.22
CA TYR A 245 -7.31 5.16 2.22
C TYR A 245 -6.08 4.27 2.25
N GLY A 246 -6.24 2.99 1.99
CA GLY A 246 -5.08 2.10 1.97
C GLY A 246 -5.40 0.67 1.59
N ARG A 247 -4.45 -0.19 1.90
CA ARG A 247 -4.44 -1.61 1.57
C ARG A 247 -4.41 -2.44 2.84
N TRP A 248 -5.21 -3.50 2.86
CA TRP A 248 -5.17 -4.55 3.88
C TRP A 248 -4.32 -5.70 3.36
N ILE A 249 -3.16 -5.90 3.96
CA ILE A 249 -2.13 -6.81 3.45
C ILE A 249 -2.07 -8.02 4.37
N ASN A 250 -2.13 -9.23 3.83
CA ASN A 250 -2.12 -10.46 4.64
C ASN A 250 -0.70 -10.81 5.16
N SER A 251 -0.61 -11.90 5.93
CA SER A 251 0.67 -12.39 6.48
C SER A 251 1.72 -12.70 5.41
N ALA A 252 1.27 -13.06 4.20
CA ALA A 252 2.13 -13.34 3.05
C ALA A 252 2.55 -12.08 2.29
N GLY A 253 2.10 -10.89 2.71
CA GLY A 253 2.38 -9.64 2.02
C GLY A 253 1.48 -9.38 0.82
N THR A 254 0.52 -10.25 0.52
CA THR A 254 -0.44 -10.05 -0.59
C THR A 254 -1.49 -9.03 -0.18
N ASN A 255 -1.83 -8.13 -1.12
CA ASN A 255 -2.98 -7.25 -0.94
C ASN A 255 -4.26 -8.10 -0.90
N SER A 256 -4.90 -8.14 0.26
CA SER A 256 -6.12 -8.91 0.51
C SER A 256 -7.38 -8.05 0.57
N GLY A 257 -7.22 -6.73 0.52
CA GLY A 257 -8.35 -5.82 0.55
C GLY A 257 -7.98 -4.34 0.57
N SER A 258 -9.00 -3.49 0.58
CA SER A 258 -8.85 -2.04 0.62
C SER A 258 -9.44 -1.47 1.89
N LEU A 259 -8.83 -0.38 2.35
CA LEU A 259 -9.19 0.38 3.54
C LEU A 259 -9.75 1.73 3.13
N LYS A 260 -10.84 2.14 3.79
CA LYS A 260 -11.36 3.51 3.75
C LYS A 260 -11.83 3.92 5.13
N GLY A 261 -11.57 5.15 5.53
CA GLY A 261 -11.98 5.64 6.84
C GLY A 261 -11.82 7.13 7.02
N ILE A 262 -12.18 7.58 8.22
CA ILE A 262 -12.06 8.96 8.66
C ILE A 262 -11.22 9.03 9.94
N TRP A 263 -10.47 10.11 10.09
CA TRP A 263 -9.69 10.41 11.28
C TRP A 263 -9.95 11.85 11.70
N GLY A 264 -9.78 12.15 12.98
CA GLY A 264 -9.89 13.53 13.46
C GLY A 264 -9.95 13.62 14.97
N VAL A 265 -10.48 14.75 15.44
CA VAL A 265 -10.65 15.06 16.86
C VAL A 265 -12.15 15.13 17.19
N ARG A 266 -12.60 14.34 18.16
CA ARG A 266 -13.98 14.38 18.68
C ARG A 266 -14.25 15.65 19.45
N ARG A 267 -15.53 15.94 19.72
CA ARG A 267 -15.96 17.09 20.54
C ARG A 267 -15.36 17.08 21.95
N ASN A 268 -15.06 15.90 22.48
CA ASN A 268 -14.41 15.74 23.79
C ASN A 268 -12.88 15.89 23.75
N GLY A 269 -12.30 16.24 22.60
CA GLY A 269 -10.86 16.41 22.41
C GLY A 269 -10.08 15.14 22.07
N ASN A 270 -10.74 13.97 22.01
CA ASN A 270 -10.06 12.71 21.72
C ASN A 270 -9.69 12.61 20.23
N GLN A 271 -8.42 12.30 19.96
CA GLN A 271 -7.92 11.98 18.64
C GLN A 271 -8.28 10.54 18.28
N VAL A 272 -9.14 10.35 17.29
CA VAL A 272 -9.67 9.04 16.92
C VAL A 272 -9.60 8.80 15.41
N PHE A 273 -9.62 7.54 15.03
CA PHE A 273 -9.92 7.13 13.66
C PHE A 273 -10.92 5.98 13.67
N VAL A 274 -11.70 5.90 12.61
CA VAL A 274 -12.66 4.83 12.35
C VAL A 274 -12.64 4.51 10.86
N GLY A 275 -12.91 3.27 10.50
CA GLY A 275 -12.87 2.87 9.10
C GLY A 275 -13.44 1.50 8.85
N LYS A 276 -13.29 1.05 7.62
CA LYS A 276 -13.74 -0.22 7.12
C LYS A 276 -12.70 -0.79 6.17
N TYR A 277 -12.58 -2.11 6.17
CA TYR A 277 -11.88 -2.81 5.12
C TYR A 277 -12.79 -3.81 4.41
N ILE A 278 -12.57 -3.94 3.11
CA ILE A 278 -13.28 -4.85 2.20
C ILE A 278 -12.25 -5.66 1.42
N ASN A 279 -12.59 -6.87 0.99
CA ASN A 279 -11.70 -7.62 0.10
C ASN A 279 -11.74 -7.06 -1.34
N SER A 280 -10.98 -7.69 -2.25
CA SER A 280 -10.90 -7.26 -3.65
C SER A 280 -12.21 -7.32 -4.42
N THR A 281 -13.20 -8.12 -3.97
CA THR A 281 -14.53 -8.21 -4.58
C THR A 281 -15.57 -7.31 -3.91
N GLY A 282 -15.16 -6.52 -2.91
CA GLY A 282 -16.04 -5.61 -2.18
C GLY A 282 -16.74 -6.24 -0.97
N GLN A 283 -16.51 -7.52 -0.69
CA GLN A 283 -17.11 -8.16 0.49
C GLN A 283 -16.52 -7.56 1.78
N PHE A 284 -17.39 -7.37 2.76
CA PHE A 284 -17.01 -6.86 4.07
C PHE A 284 -15.93 -7.74 4.71
N GLY A 285 -14.83 -7.11 5.12
CA GLY A 285 -13.77 -7.75 5.88
C GLY A 285 -13.79 -7.40 7.36
N GLY A 286 -13.96 -6.11 7.70
CA GLY A 286 -14.00 -5.67 9.08
C GLY A 286 -14.21 -4.17 9.27
N LEU A 287 -14.67 -3.79 10.46
CA LEU A 287 -14.72 -2.39 10.91
C LEU A 287 -13.52 -2.08 11.80
N LEU A 288 -13.06 -0.83 11.77
CA LEU A 288 -11.86 -0.36 12.47
C LEU A 288 -12.23 0.77 13.43
N ARG A 289 -11.62 0.79 14.61
CA ARG A 289 -11.63 1.96 15.50
C ARG A 289 -10.35 2.06 16.30
N GLY A 290 -9.90 3.27 16.58
CA GLY A 290 -8.74 3.48 17.42
C GLY A 290 -8.42 4.94 17.68
N ILE A 291 -7.21 5.17 18.15
CA ILE A 291 -6.66 6.49 18.48
C ILE A 291 -5.38 6.73 17.72
N TRP A 292 -5.05 8.00 17.54
CA TRP A 292 -3.79 8.43 16.96
C TRP A 292 -3.22 9.58 17.79
N GLN A 293 -1.89 9.74 17.77
CA GLN A 293 -1.23 10.87 18.42
C GLN A 293 0.00 11.31 17.62
N PHE A 294 0.28 12.61 17.64
CA PHE A 294 1.53 13.14 17.12
C PHE A 294 2.73 12.71 17.97
N ASN A 295 3.87 12.50 17.32
CA ASN A 295 5.15 12.50 18.00
C ASN A 295 5.50 13.93 18.47
N GLY A 296 6.48 14.06 19.37
CA GLY A 296 6.85 15.38 19.93
C GLY A 296 7.23 16.45 18.89
N ALA A 297 7.74 16.03 17.72
CA ALA A 297 8.13 16.91 16.62
C ALA A 297 6.98 17.29 15.67
N ARG A 298 5.79 16.67 15.83
CA ARG A 298 4.60 16.85 14.97
C ARG A 298 4.85 16.68 13.47
N ASN A 299 5.88 15.93 13.07
CA ASN A 299 6.16 15.56 11.67
C ASN A 299 5.58 14.18 11.30
N GLY A 300 4.78 13.64 12.20
CA GLY A 300 4.19 12.30 12.13
C GLY A 300 3.74 11.88 13.52
N GLY A 301 3.41 10.61 13.65
CA GLY A 301 2.89 10.08 14.89
C GLY A 301 2.65 8.59 14.83
N TRP A 302 1.88 8.11 15.78
CA TRP A 302 1.50 6.71 15.90
C TRP A 302 -0.01 6.57 15.96
N PHE A 303 -0.50 5.38 15.64
CA PHE A 303 -1.89 5.00 15.84
C PHE A 303 -1.98 3.59 16.42
N GLU A 304 -3.03 3.34 17.18
CA GLU A 304 -3.38 2.02 17.68
C GLU A 304 -4.89 1.86 17.69
N GLY A 305 -5.36 0.62 17.53
CA GLY A 305 -6.79 0.35 17.49
C GLY A 305 -7.12 -1.13 17.47
N LYS A 306 -8.37 -1.38 17.13
CA LYS A 306 -9.00 -2.70 17.10
C LYS A 306 -9.81 -2.85 15.83
N TRP A 307 -9.97 -4.08 15.38
CA TRP A 307 -10.84 -4.40 14.25
C TRP A 307 -11.91 -5.44 14.64
N PHE A 308 -13.04 -5.37 13.97
CA PHE A 308 -14.29 -6.04 14.34
C PHE A 308 -14.85 -6.78 13.13
N ASP A 309 -15.36 -7.98 13.37
CA ASP A 309 -16.00 -8.79 12.35
C ASP A 309 -17.45 -8.34 12.07
N ARG A 310 -18.17 -9.13 11.26
CA ARG A 310 -19.55 -8.86 10.85
C ARG A 310 -20.53 -8.92 12.03
N ALA A 311 -20.20 -9.67 13.08
CA ALA A 311 -20.97 -9.78 14.31
C ALA A 311 -20.58 -8.69 15.33
N LEU A 312 -19.74 -7.72 14.94
CA LEU A 312 -19.16 -6.69 15.81
C LEU A 312 -18.35 -7.26 16.97
N GLN A 313 -17.84 -8.48 16.81
CA GLN A 313 -16.91 -9.07 17.76
C GLN A 313 -15.51 -8.59 17.46
N GLU A 314 -14.80 -8.21 18.51
CA GLU A 314 -13.41 -7.77 18.40
C GLU A 314 -12.54 -8.94 17.94
N THR A 315 -11.94 -8.81 16.76
CA THR A 315 -11.19 -9.89 16.10
C THR A 315 -9.69 -9.71 16.26
N GLY A 316 -9.23 -8.51 16.57
CA GLY A 316 -7.82 -8.25 16.83
C GLY A 316 -7.45 -6.78 16.96
N THR A 317 -6.15 -6.53 16.96
CA THR A 317 -5.53 -5.21 17.14
C THR A 317 -4.86 -4.71 15.88
N LEU A 318 -4.68 -3.38 15.80
CA LEU A 318 -3.85 -2.73 14.80
C LEU A 318 -2.98 -1.66 15.44
N GLN A 319 -1.76 -1.49 14.92
CA GLN A 319 -0.77 -0.55 15.42
C GLN A 319 0.11 -0.05 14.27
N GLY A 320 0.55 1.20 14.31
CA GLY A 320 1.46 1.71 13.30
C GLY A 320 1.86 3.16 13.51
N HIS A 321 2.38 3.74 12.43
CA HIS A 321 2.85 5.11 12.38
C HIS A 321 2.32 5.83 11.15
N PHE A 322 2.16 7.15 11.28
CA PHE A 322 1.84 8.04 10.17
C PHE A 322 2.89 9.14 10.04
N ARG A 323 3.02 9.69 8.85
CA ARG A 323 3.93 10.79 8.51
C ARG A 323 3.16 11.88 7.81
N LEU A 324 3.55 13.12 8.07
CA LEU A 324 3.10 14.27 7.27
C LEU A 324 3.84 14.28 5.94
N GLY A 325 3.14 14.68 4.88
CA GLY A 325 3.72 15.01 3.58
C GLY A 325 4.45 16.35 3.62
N ARG A 326 4.51 17.05 2.49
CA ARG A 326 5.15 18.37 2.42
C ARG A 326 4.38 19.37 3.31
N PRO A 327 5.07 20.40 3.85
CA PRO A 327 4.40 21.45 4.59
C PRO A 327 3.22 22.04 3.81
N ASN A 328 2.07 22.15 4.46
CA ASN A 328 0.80 22.70 3.94
C ASN A 328 0.03 21.86 2.91
N ASP A 329 0.51 20.67 2.51
CA ASP A 329 -0.21 19.84 1.53
C ASP A 329 -1.48 19.19 2.11
N GLY A 330 -1.62 19.15 3.44
CA GLY A 330 -2.73 18.50 4.11
C GLY A 330 -2.78 16.99 3.83
N LYS A 331 -1.69 16.37 3.37
CA LYS A 331 -1.62 14.96 2.99
C LYS A 331 -0.50 14.27 3.72
N GLY A 332 -0.54 12.95 3.77
CA GLY A 332 0.55 12.12 4.28
C GLY A 332 0.29 10.64 4.08
N PHE A 333 1.12 9.82 4.70
CA PHE A 333 1.04 8.36 4.60
C PHE A 333 1.05 7.68 5.96
N PHE A 334 0.57 6.45 6.01
CA PHE A 334 0.60 5.60 7.21
C PHE A 334 1.02 4.17 6.85
N HIS A 335 1.73 3.54 7.77
CA HIS A 335 2.08 2.12 7.72
C HIS A 335 1.82 1.50 9.09
N GLY A 336 1.35 0.26 9.10
CA GLY A 336 1.09 -0.46 10.33
C GLY A 336 1.01 -1.96 10.13
N ARG A 337 0.68 -2.61 11.23
CA ARG A 337 0.40 -4.04 11.31
C ARG A 337 -0.96 -4.26 11.94
N TRP A 338 -1.54 -5.40 11.62
CA TRP A 338 -2.70 -5.93 12.32
C TRP A 338 -2.39 -7.35 12.80
N GLU A 339 -2.99 -7.71 13.92
CA GLU A 339 -2.85 -9.01 14.56
C GLU A 339 -4.24 -9.47 14.97
N LYS A 340 -4.57 -10.72 14.70
CA LYS A 340 -5.80 -11.40 15.08
C LYS A 340 -5.58 -12.02 16.46
N TYR A 341 -6.60 -11.97 17.31
CA TYR A 341 -6.56 -12.74 18.56
C TYR A 341 -6.56 -14.24 18.26
N ASN A 342 -5.81 -14.99 19.06
CA ASN A 342 -5.74 -16.45 18.99
C ASN A 342 -6.96 -17.11 19.61
#